data_AF-A0A838NZ68-F1
#
_entry.id   AF-A0A838NZ68-F1
#
_cell.length_a   1.000
_cell.length_b   1.000
_cell.length_c   1.000
_cell.angle_alpha   90.00
_cell.angle_beta   90.00
_cell.angle_gamma   90.00
#
_symmetry.space_group_name_H-M   'P 1'
#
loop_
_entity.id
_entity.type
_entity.pdbx_description
1 polymer ?
#
loop_
_entity_poly.entity_id
_entity_poly.type
_entity_poly.pdbx_seq_one_letter_code
_entity_poly.pdbx_strand_id
1 'polypeptide(L)' 'MRRRRDRMNLNADINVVSLIDVMMLLMVIFMITAPIMQGGIDINLPKAEAKPLEPKSGLVVSIDRQGGIHIEDANLT' A
#
# COMPACT_ATOMS: atom_id res chain seq x y z
N MET A 1 38.04 -72.46 12.58
CA MET A 1 37.69 -71.13 13.14
C MET A 1 36.48 -70.58 12.39
N ARG A 2 35.27 -70.63 12.98
CA ARG A 2 34.03 -70.11 12.36
C ARG A 2 33.79 -68.68 12.84
N ARG A 3 34.02 -67.68 11.99
CA ARG A 3 33.62 -66.29 12.26
C ARG A 3 32.10 -66.19 12.21
N ARG A 4 31.47 -66.13 13.38
CA ARG A 4 30.06 -65.79 13.55
C ARG A 4 29.92 -64.33 13.12
N ARG A 5 29.33 -64.11 11.96
CA ARG A 5 29.04 -62.77 11.44
C ARG A 5 27.83 -62.28 12.22
N ASP A 6 28.07 -61.45 13.23
CA ASP A 6 27.00 -60.73 13.91
C ASP A 6 26.23 -59.95 12.85
N ARG A 7 24.99 -60.37 12.63
CA ARG A 7 24.05 -59.61 11.82
C ARG A 7 23.76 -58.36 12.64
N MET A 8 24.41 -57.28 12.23
CA MET A 8 24.15 -55.94 12.75
C MET A 8 22.69 -55.64 12.40
N ASN A 9 21.79 -55.81 13.37
CA ASN A 9 20.39 -55.42 13.23
C ASN A 9 20.37 -53.90 13.16
N LEU A 10 20.25 -53.38 11.94
CA LEU A 10 20.06 -51.96 11.68
C LEU A 10 18.64 -51.61 12.11
N ASN A 11 18.48 -51.17 13.36
CA ASN A 11 17.22 -50.59 13.81
C ASN A 11 17.06 -49.23 13.13
N ALA A 12 16.17 -49.17 12.13
CA ALA A 12 15.87 -47.98 11.36
C ALA A 12 14.52 -47.38 11.79
N ASP A 13 14.33 -47.21 13.09
CA ASP A 13 13.12 -46.57 13.62
C ASP A 13 13.20 -45.07 13.35
N ILE A 14 12.19 -44.54 12.67
CA ILE A 14 12.08 -43.10 12.39
C ILE A 14 11.63 -42.39 13.67
N ASN A 15 12.26 -41.26 14.01
CA ASN A 15 11.81 -40.41 15.12
C ASN A 15 10.53 -39.65 14.72
N VAL A 16 9.38 -40.23 15.02
CA VAL A 16 8.06 -39.67 14.71
C VAL A 16 7.82 -38.34 15.43
N VAL A 17 8.36 -38.15 16.64
CA VAL A 17 8.17 -36.91 17.43
C VAL A 17 8.83 -35.72 16.72
N SER A 18 10.08 -35.88 16.27
CA SER A 18 10.77 -34.84 15.49
C SER A 18 10.12 -34.58 14.13
N LEU A 19 9.50 -35.60 13.52
CA LEU A 19 8.79 -35.43 12.25
C LEU A 19 7.50 -34.63 12.41
N ILE A 20 6.73 -34.91 13.46
CA ILE A 20 5.48 -34.20 13.75
C ILE A 20 5.77 -32.72 14.04
N ASP A 21 6.86 -32.41 14.76
CA ASP A 21 7.27 -31.02 15.05
C ASP A 21 7.49 -30.20 13.76
N VAL A 22 8.21 -30.76 12.78
CA VAL A 22 8.42 -30.13 11.47
C VAL A 22 7.10 -29.97 10.70
N MET A 23 6.23 -30.99 10.73
CA MET A 23 4.93 -30.92 10.06
C MET A 23 4.02 -29.86 10.69
N MET A 24 4.00 -29.75 12.02
CA MET A 24 3.22 -28.73 12.73
C MET A 24 3.76 -27.31 12.45
N LEU A 25 5.08 -27.13 12.38
CA LEU A 25 5.69 -25.86 12.01
C LEU A 25 5.23 -25.40 10.61
N LEU A 26 5.22 -26.30 9.63
CA LEU A 26 4.75 -26.00 8.27
C LEU A 26 3.26 -25.61 8.28
N MET A 27 2.43 -26.29 9.07
CA MET A 27 1.01 -25.98 9.21
C MET A 27 0.78 -24.58 9.81
N VAL A 28 1.54 -24.21 10.86
CA VAL A 28 1.45 -22.90 11.50
C VAL A 28 1.85 -21.78 10.54
N ILE A 29 2.90 -21.97 9.74
CA ILE A 29 3.29 -21.00 8.70
C ILE A 29 2.16 -20.80 7.68
N PHE A 30 1.50 -21.87 7.23
CA PHE A 30 0.36 -21.76 6.32
C PHE A 30 -0.84 -21.05 6.94
N MET A 31 -1.17 -21.32 8.21
CA MET A 31 -2.26 -20.63 8.91
C MET A 31 -1.99 -19.12 9.07
N ILE A 32 -0.74 -18.72 9.34
CA ILE A 32 -0.37 -17.31 9.57
C ILE A 32 -0.31 -16.52 8.25
N THR A 33 0.12 -17.14 7.15
CA THR A 33 0.28 -16.45 5.86
C THR A 33 -1.04 -16.14 5.15
N ALA A 34 -2.08 -16.96 5.38
CA ALA A 34 -3.41 -16.76 4.79
C ALA A 34 -4.08 -15.40 5.12
N PRO A 35 -4.19 -14.95 6.39
CA PRO A 35 -4.82 -13.67 6.72
C PRO A 35 -4.03 -12.45 6.20
N ILE A 36 -2.73 -12.58 5.92
CA ILE A 36 -1.90 -11.48 5.42
C ILE A 36 -2.31 -11.09 3.98
N MET A 37 -2.93 -12.00 3.23
CA MET A 37 -3.43 -11.72 1.87
C MET A 37 -4.65 -10.79 1.82
N GLN A 38 -5.28 -10.48 2.97
CA GLN A 38 -6.47 -9.62 3.04
C GLN A 38 -6.18 -8.16 3.43
N GLY A 39 -4.90 -7.77 3.50
CA GLY A 39 -4.48 -6.40 3.78
C GLY A 39 -4.59 -5.45 2.59
N GLY A 40 -5.79 -5.24 2.06
CA GLY A 40 -6.09 -4.11 1.17
C GLY A 40 -6.66 -2.97 2.01
N ILE A 41 -5.88 -1.92 2.26
CA ILE A 41 -6.44 -0.70 2.86
C ILE A 41 -7.39 -0.11 1.83
N ASP A 42 -8.67 0.02 2.19
CA ASP A 42 -9.68 0.67 1.36
C ASP A 42 -9.44 2.19 1.42
N ILE A 43 -8.65 2.71 0.47
CA ILE A 43 -8.31 4.13 0.42
C ILE A 43 -9.35 4.83 -0.45
N ASN A 44 -10.24 5.60 0.18
CA ASN A 44 -11.08 6.56 -0.52
C ASN A 44 -10.20 7.72 -1.01
N LEU A 45 -9.77 7.66 -2.27
CA LEU A 45 -9.11 8.79 -2.91
C LEU A 45 -10.11 9.95 -3.08
N PRO A 46 -9.85 11.15 -2.51
CA PRO A 46 -10.69 12.30 -2.75
C PRO A 46 -10.58 12.71 -4.22
N LYS A 47 -11.71 12.75 -4.92
CA LYS A 47 -11.79 13.34 -6.25
C LYS A 47 -11.83 14.86 -6.08
N ALA A 48 -10.83 15.56 -6.57
CA ALA A 48 -10.87 17.01 -6.63
C ALA A 48 -11.95 17.42 -7.64
N GLU A 49 -13.01 18.07 -7.18
CA GLU A 49 -13.93 18.80 -8.06
C GLU A 49 -13.16 19.99 -8.62
N ALA A 50 -12.64 19.82 -9.83
CA ALA A 50 -12.07 20.92 -10.59
C ALA A 50 -13.21 21.87 -10.95
N LYS A 51 -13.46 22.88 -10.11
CA LYS A 51 -14.29 24.01 -10.52
C LYS A 51 -13.65 24.61 -11.77
N PRO A 52 -14.40 24.77 -12.88
CA PRO A 52 -13.93 25.58 -13.98
C PRO A 52 -13.47 26.92 -13.42
N LEU A 53 -12.28 27.37 -13.84
CA LEU A 53 -11.87 28.73 -13.59
C LEU A 53 -12.86 29.61 -14.37
N GLU A 54 -13.89 30.10 -13.68
CA GLU A 54 -14.75 31.14 -14.21
C GLU A 54 -13.82 32.27 -14.67
N PRO A 55 -13.86 32.67 -15.95
CA PRO A 55 -13.10 33.82 -16.40
C PRO A 55 -13.64 35.01 -15.61
N LYS A 56 -12.95 35.38 -14.54
CA LYS A 56 -13.23 36.62 -13.83
C LYS A 56 -13.09 37.71 -14.87
N SER A 57 -14.19 38.36 -15.22
CA SER A 57 -14.16 39.62 -15.96
C SER A 57 -13.27 40.56 -15.14
N GLY A 58 -12.03 40.71 -15.59
CA GLY A 58 -11.05 41.52 -14.89
C GLY A 58 -11.52 42.96 -14.93
N LEU A 59 -11.65 43.58 -13.75
CA LEU A 59 -11.93 45.01 -13.66
C LEU A 59 -10.72 45.78 -14.18
N VAL A 60 -10.86 46.49 -15.29
CA VAL A 60 -9.78 47.31 -15.86
C VAL A 60 -9.84 48.69 -15.22
N VAL A 61 -8.84 49.00 -14.39
CA VAL A 61 -8.67 50.32 -13.76
C VAL A 61 -7.53 51.04 -14.47
N SER A 62 -7.83 52.20 -15.05
CA SER A 62 -6.86 53.07 -15.73
C SER A 62 -6.67 54.36 -14.95
N ILE A 63 -5.42 54.84 -14.83
CA ILE A 63 -5.09 56.08 -14.14
C ILE A 63 -4.44 57.02 -15.15
N ASP A 64 -5.01 58.21 -15.33
CA ASP A 64 -4.47 59.22 -16.24
C ASP A 64 -3.26 59.97 -15.61
N ARG A 65 -2.55 60.77 -16.42
CA ARG A 65 -1.37 61.53 -15.96
C ARG A 65 -1.72 62.65 -14.96
N GLN A 66 -3.00 62.99 -14.83
CA GLN A 66 -3.53 64.01 -13.93
C GLN A 66 -4.05 63.38 -12.62
N GLY A 67 -4.04 62.05 -12.52
CA GLY A 67 -4.48 61.27 -11.37
C GLY A 67 -5.95 60.85 -11.40
N GLY A 68 -6.67 61.10 -12.51
CA GLY A 68 -8.04 60.65 -12.73
C GLY A 68 -8.13 59.13 -12.82
N ILE A 69 -9.09 58.53 -12.12
CA ILE A 69 -9.29 57.08 -12.08
C ILE A 69 -10.51 56.70 -12.92
N HIS A 70 -10.27 55.84 -13.90
CA HIS A 70 -11.28 55.31 -14.81
C HIS A 70 -11.44 53.82 -14.57
N ILE A 71 -12.69 53.37 -14.48
CA ILE A 71 -13.02 51.95 -14.42
C ILE A 71 -13.80 51.63 -15.68
N GLU A 72 -13.26 50.77 -16.54
CA GLU A 72 -13.77 50.51 -17.89
C GLU A 72 -13.92 51.84 -18.67
N ASP A 73 -15.14 52.15 -19.15
CA ASP A 73 -15.49 53.40 -19.86
C ASP A 73 -16.15 54.45 -18.95
N ALA A 74 -16.27 54.19 -17.64
CA ALA A 74 -16.91 55.09 -16.69
C ALA A 74 -15.89 55.92 -15.89
N ASN A 75 -15.99 57.24 -16.02
CA ASN A 75 -15.29 58.21 -15.17
C ASN A 75 -15.86 58.17 -13.76
N LEU A 76 -15.03 57.88 -12.75
CA LEU A 76 -15.49 57.83 -11.36
C LEU A 76 -15.19 59.11 -10.59
N THR A 77 -14.07 59.79 -10.81
CA THR A 77 -13.87 61.20 -10.42
C THR A 77 -12.62 61.78 -11.09
#